data_AF-A0A955XH43-F1
#
_entry.id   AF-A0A955XH43-F1
#
_cell.length_a   1.000
_cell.length_b   1.000
_cell.length_c   1.000
_cell.angle_alpha   90.00
_cell.angle_beta   90.00
_cell.angle_gamma   90.00
#
_symmetry.space_group_name_H-M   'P 1'
#
loop_
_entity.id
_entity.type
_entity.pdbx_description
1 polymer ?
#
loop_
_entity_poly.entity_id
_entity_poly.type
_entity_poly.pdbx_seq_one_letter_code
_entity_poly.pdbx_strand_id
1 'polypeptide(L)'
;SIPSAVESYYQEVGRAGRDGAPAGGVLIYDSGDLRYAFLKHTASCPTPEAVARCFHVLTAEAAAPRDFDGWVARLEPEVGPAARAALIALEQAGDVAVTGAGVERFVEQPTLHPELLEARARRERVRLDAMVGYVTRADCRMRYLVDYFGAAADEASPASARCGRCDRCAAPEGRALEGEPRRHAL
;
A
#
# COMPACT_ATOMS: atom_id res chain seq x y z
N SER A 1 11.11 -2.39 2.81
CA SER A 1 9.77 -2.15 2.24
C SER A 1 9.54 -0.67 2.09
N ILE A 2 8.97 -0.26 0.94
CA ILE A 2 8.57 1.13 0.73
C ILE A 2 7.23 1.43 1.43
N PRO A 3 6.99 2.68 1.86
CA PRO A 3 5.67 3.15 2.26
C PRO A 3 4.58 2.83 1.22
N SER A 4 3.34 2.68 1.66
CA SER A 4 2.21 2.38 0.77
C SER A 4 1.72 3.61 -0.02
N ALA A 5 2.12 4.81 0.38
CA ALA A 5 1.69 6.08 -0.20
C ALA A 5 2.71 7.19 0.08
N VAL A 6 2.74 8.21 -0.78
CA VAL A 6 3.64 9.38 -0.65
C VAL A 6 3.29 10.21 0.59
N GLU A 7 2.01 10.31 0.94
CA GLU A 7 1.52 11.03 2.11
C GLU A 7 2.06 10.44 3.42
N SER A 8 2.06 9.11 3.53
CA SER A 8 2.63 8.42 4.70
C SER A 8 4.12 8.70 4.83
N TYR A 9 4.87 8.59 3.72
CA TYR A 9 6.28 8.92 3.70
C TYR A 9 6.53 10.37 4.11
N TYR A 10 5.77 11.32 3.55
CA TYR A 10 5.91 12.75 3.84
C TYR A 10 5.62 13.07 5.32
N GLN A 11 4.59 12.47 5.91
CA GLN A 11 4.27 12.62 7.33
C GLN A 11 5.37 12.08 8.23
N GLU A 12 5.99 10.96 7.87
CA GLU A 12 7.09 10.34 8.63
C GLU A 12 8.35 11.20 8.59
N VAL A 13 8.82 11.58 7.40
CA VAL A 13 10.04 12.40 7.26
C VAL A 13 9.87 13.82 7.78
N GLY A 14 8.65 14.38 7.72
CA GLY A 14 8.32 15.69 8.28
C GLY A 14 8.32 15.77 9.81
N ARG A 15 8.57 14.67 10.52
CA ARG A 15 8.82 14.69 11.97
C ARG A 15 10.24 15.14 12.33
N ALA A 16 11.19 14.98 11.43
CA ALA A 16 12.58 15.40 11.65
C ALA A 16 12.75 16.93 11.46
N GLY A 17 13.78 17.51 12.07
CA GLY A 17 14.17 18.92 11.86
C GLY A 17 13.15 19.96 12.33
N ARG A 18 12.25 19.62 13.26
CA ARG A 18 11.25 20.56 13.83
C ARG A 18 11.87 21.66 14.68
N ASP A 19 13.11 21.46 15.11
CA ASP A 19 13.97 22.43 15.78
C ASP A 19 14.66 23.40 14.81
N GLY A 20 14.47 23.23 13.50
CA GLY A 20 15.10 24.03 12.45
C GLY A 20 16.55 23.63 12.15
N ALA A 21 17.10 22.63 12.85
CA ALA A 21 18.43 22.11 12.57
C ALA A 21 18.42 21.25 11.29
N PRO A 22 19.55 21.15 10.57
CA PRO A 22 19.65 20.26 9.41
C PRO A 22 19.32 18.82 9.79
N ALA A 23 18.37 18.23 9.06
CA ALA A 23 17.98 16.83 9.21
C ALA A 23 17.98 16.12 7.85
N GLY A 24 18.32 14.84 7.85
CA GLY A 24 18.32 13.99 6.66
C GLY A 24 17.21 12.94 6.74
N GLY A 25 16.50 12.73 5.63
CA GLY A 25 15.60 11.59 5.43
C GLY A 25 16.27 10.56 4.54
N VAL A 26 16.46 9.34 5.04
CA VAL A 26 17.05 8.23 4.27
C VAL A 26 15.96 7.22 3.95
N LEU A 27 15.80 6.89 2.66
CA LEU A 27 14.90 5.84 2.19
C LEU A 27 15.73 4.77 1.49
N ILE A 28 15.71 3.55 2.03
CA ILE A 28 16.39 2.38 1.47
C ILE A 28 15.32 1.44 0.92
N TYR A 29 15.47 1.02 -0.33
CA TYR A 29 14.58 0.05 -0.96
C TYR A 29 15.34 -0.76 -2.02
N ASP A 30 14.79 -1.92 -2.36
CA ASP A 30 15.24 -2.74 -3.49
C ASP A 30 14.08 -3.04 -4.47
N SER A 31 14.37 -3.79 -5.53
CA SER A 31 13.34 -4.21 -6.50
C SER A 31 12.34 -5.22 -5.93
N GLY A 32 12.74 -6.03 -4.96
CA GLY A 32 11.89 -6.95 -4.21
C GLY A 32 10.84 -6.23 -3.36
N ASP A 33 11.19 -5.09 -2.77
CA ASP A 33 10.27 -4.23 -2.02
C ASP A 33 9.14 -3.69 -2.90
N LEU A 34 9.45 -3.32 -4.15
CA LEU A 34 8.44 -2.86 -5.11
C LEU A 34 7.47 -4.00 -5.45
N ARG A 35 8.01 -5.19 -5.76
CA ARG A 35 7.19 -6.38 -6.05
C ARG A 35 6.29 -6.75 -4.88
N TYR A 36 6.82 -6.69 -3.66
CA TYR A 36 6.06 -6.93 -2.45
C TYR A 36 4.94 -5.89 -2.25
N ALA A 37 5.21 -4.61 -2.53
CA ALA A 37 4.20 -3.55 -2.43
C ALA A 37 3.03 -3.79 -3.40
N PHE A 38 3.29 -4.19 -4.64
CA PHE A 38 2.23 -4.56 -5.60
C PHE A 38 1.44 -5.80 -5.17
N LEU A 39 2.12 -6.84 -4.66
CA LEU A 39 1.43 -8.03 -4.14
C LEU A 39 0.50 -7.68 -2.98
N LYS A 40 0.98 -6.85 -2.04
CA LYS A 40 0.21 -6.39 -0.89
C LYS A 40 -1.00 -5.56 -1.33
N HIS A 41 -0.84 -4.70 -2.34
CA HIS A 41 -1.95 -3.94 -2.92
C HIS A 41 -3.04 -4.86 -3.46
N THR A 42 -2.67 -5.86 -4.28
CA THR A 42 -3.59 -6.87 -4.79
C THR A 42 -4.31 -7.62 -3.66
N ALA A 43 -3.58 -8.01 -2.62
CA ALA A 43 -4.15 -8.72 -1.47
C ALA A 43 -5.11 -7.83 -0.63
N SER A 44 -4.93 -6.51 -0.64
CA SER A 44 -5.70 -5.56 0.19
C SER A 44 -6.92 -4.98 -0.52
N CYS A 45 -6.98 -5.09 -1.85
CA CYS A 45 -8.04 -4.53 -2.68
C CYS A 45 -8.75 -5.68 -3.44
N PRO A 46 -9.77 -6.33 -2.86
CA PRO A 46 -10.48 -7.41 -3.54
C PRO A 46 -11.26 -6.86 -4.73
N THR A 47 -11.26 -7.60 -5.83
CA THR A 47 -12.08 -7.27 -7.01
C THR A 47 -13.54 -7.61 -6.75
N PRO A 48 -14.49 -7.06 -7.53
CA PRO A 48 -15.89 -7.47 -7.46
C PRO A 48 -16.07 -8.99 -7.64
N GLU A 49 -15.31 -9.62 -8.54
CA GLU A 49 -15.37 -11.07 -8.73
C GLU A 49 -14.85 -11.83 -7.51
N ALA A 50 -13.79 -11.34 -6.87
CA ALA A 50 -13.24 -11.94 -5.66
C ALA A 50 -14.24 -11.88 -4.50
N VAL A 51 -14.94 -10.75 -4.32
CA VAL A 51 -16.01 -10.60 -3.31
C VAL A 51 -17.18 -11.52 -3.61
N ALA A 52 -17.67 -11.54 -4.84
CA ALA A 52 -18.77 -12.42 -5.25
C ALA A 52 -18.41 -13.91 -5.03
N ARG A 53 -17.22 -14.32 -5.46
CA ARG A 53 -16.74 -15.69 -5.26
C ARG A 53 -16.58 -16.03 -3.79
N CYS A 54 -16.01 -15.13 -2.99
CA CYS A 54 -15.90 -15.30 -1.54
C CYS A 54 -17.28 -15.57 -0.93
N PHE A 55 -18.26 -14.74 -1.26
CA PHE A 55 -19.63 -14.88 -0.76
C PHE A 55 -20.31 -16.20 -1.20
N HIS A 56 -20.05 -16.67 -2.42
CA HIS A 56 -20.56 -17.96 -2.89
C HIS A 56 -19.97 -19.16 -2.15
N VAL A 57 -18.70 -19.10 -1.75
CA VAL A 57 -18.02 -20.17 -1.00
C VAL A 57 -18.42 -20.20 0.48
N LEU A 58 -18.84 -19.06 1.04
CA LEU A 58 -19.33 -18.96 2.42
C LEU A 58 -20.70 -19.65 2.56
N THR A 59 -20.67 -20.95 2.82
CA THR A 59 -21.85 -21.78 3.09
C THR A 59 -21.85 -22.26 4.54
N ALA A 60 -23.02 -22.23 5.18
CA ALA A 60 -23.19 -22.79 6.51
C ALA A 60 -23.29 -24.32 6.40
N GLU A 61 -22.21 -25.03 6.70
CA GLU A 61 -22.14 -26.50 6.68
C GLU A 61 -21.41 -27.05 7.91
N ALA A 62 -21.64 -28.32 8.26
CA ALA A 62 -21.10 -28.92 9.47
C ALA A 62 -19.55 -28.97 9.52
N ALA A 63 -18.90 -29.00 8.36
CA ALA A 63 -17.44 -28.99 8.21
C ALA A 63 -16.85 -27.58 8.01
N ALA A 64 -17.66 -26.54 8.20
CA ALA A 64 -17.22 -25.16 8.05
C ALA A 64 -16.17 -24.77 9.12
N PRO A 65 -15.17 -23.94 8.76
CA PRO A 65 -14.32 -23.28 9.74
C PRO A 65 -15.15 -22.48 10.76
N ARG A 66 -14.66 -22.40 11.99
CA ARG A 66 -15.32 -21.71 13.12
C ARG A 66 -14.64 -20.41 13.53
N ASP A 67 -13.58 -20.05 12.82
CA ASP A 67 -12.82 -18.82 13.05
C ASP A 67 -12.46 -18.16 11.73
N PHE A 68 -12.08 -16.89 11.83
CA PHE A 68 -11.82 -16.04 10.69
C PHE A 68 -10.66 -16.56 9.83
N ASP A 69 -9.55 -16.94 10.46
CA ASP A 69 -8.35 -17.37 9.75
C ASP A 69 -8.56 -18.72 9.05
N GLY A 70 -9.34 -19.63 9.62
CA GLY A 70 -9.75 -20.88 8.99
C GLY A 70 -10.63 -20.65 7.77
N TRP A 71 -11.54 -19.66 7.81
CA TRP A 71 -12.29 -19.24 6.63
C TRP A 71 -11.38 -18.64 5.56
N VAL A 72 -10.42 -17.78 5.94
CA VAL A 72 -9.43 -17.25 5.00
C VAL A 72 -8.66 -18.37 4.32
N ALA A 73 -8.15 -19.35 5.07
CA ALA A 73 -7.41 -20.49 4.53
C ALA A 73 -8.26 -21.35 3.57
N ARG A 74 -9.56 -21.49 3.85
CA ARG A 74 -10.50 -22.19 2.96
C ARG A 74 -10.81 -21.40 1.69
N LEU A 75 -10.88 -20.08 1.79
CA LEU A 75 -11.21 -19.19 0.67
C LEU A 75 -10.03 -18.93 -0.26
N GLU A 76 -8.80 -18.96 0.26
CA GLU A 76 -7.59 -18.60 -0.48
C GLU A 76 -7.37 -19.42 -1.78
N PRO A 77 -7.62 -20.75 -1.82
CA PRO A 77 -7.53 -21.51 -3.08
C PRO A 77 -8.54 -21.08 -4.16
N GLU A 78 -9.71 -20.58 -3.75
CA GLU A 78 -10.80 -20.20 -4.65
C GLU A 78 -10.72 -18.74 -5.09
N VAL A 79 -10.40 -17.85 -4.14
CA VAL A 79 -10.45 -16.39 -4.27
C VAL A 79 -9.05 -15.80 -4.50
N GLY A 80 -8.00 -16.51 -4.11
CA GLY A 80 -6.62 -16.06 -4.20
C GLY A 80 -6.21 -15.10 -3.07
N PRO A 81 -5.17 -14.27 -3.27
CA PRO A 81 -4.54 -13.49 -2.21
C PRO A 81 -5.45 -12.40 -1.60
N ALA A 82 -6.56 -12.07 -2.26
CA ALA A 82 -7.53 -11.10 -1.78
C ALA A 82 -8.61 -11.71 -0.87
N ALA A 83 -8.59 -13.04 -0.62
CA ALA A 83 -9.59 -13.74 0.20
C ALA A 83 -9.83 -13.07 1.55
N ARG A 84 -8.75 -12.71 2.23
CA ARG A 84 -8.82 -12.01 3.52
C ARG A 84 -9.54 -10.67 3.42
N ALA A 85 -9.17 -9.85 2.45
CA ALA A 85 -9.75 -8.53 2.28
C ALA A 85 -11.22 -8.61 1.80
N ALA A 86 -11.56 -9.61 0.99
CA ALA A 86 -12.93 -9.89 0.57
C ALA A 86 -13.83 -10.26 1.77
N LEU A 87 -13.36 -11.16 2.64
CA LEU A 87 -14.09 -11.55 3.85
C LEU A 87 -14.28 -10.36 4.81
N ILE A 88 -13.24 -9.54 5.02
CA ILE A 88 -13.35 -8.30 5.82
C ILE A 88 -14.40 -7.37 5.21
N ALA A 89 -14.39 -7.20 3.88
CA ALA A 89 -15.33 -6.30 3.22
C ALA A 89 -16.77 -6.76 3.41
N LEU A 90 -17.03 -8.07 3.26
CA LEU A 90 -18.36 -8.66 3.48
C LEU A 90 -18.83 -8.52 4.93
N GLU A 91 -17.96 -8.76 5.92
CA GLU A 91 -18.31 -8.54 7.33
C GLU A 91 -18.60 -7.06 7.64
N GLN A 92 -17.77 -6.14 7.13
CA GLN A 92 -17.96 -4.71 7.32
C GLN A 92 -19.22 -4.16 6.65
N ALA A 93 -19.65 -4.79 5.55
CA ALA A 93 -20.92 -4.48 4.90
C ALA A 93 -22.12 -5.04 5.67
N GLY A 94 -21.90 -5.98 6.61
CA GLY A 94 -22.96 -6.69 7.32
C GLY A 94 -23.61 -7.79 6.49
N ASP A 95 -22.98 -8.22 5.39
CA ASP A 95 -23.51 -9.29 4.53
C ASP A 95 -23.35 -10.67 5.19
N VAL A 96 -22.28 -10.82 5.97
CA VAL A 96 -21.89 -12.05 6.66
C VAL A 96 -21.35 -11.77 8.06
N ALA A 97 -21.31 -12.78 8.91
CA ALA A 97 -20.54 -12.78 10.16
C ALA A 97 -19.87 -14.14 10.37
N VAL A 98 -18.56 -14.15 10.66
CA VAL A 98 -17.87 -15.33 11.15
C VAL A 98 -18.06 -15.45 12.66
N THR A 99 -18.61 -16.59 13.09
CA THR A 99 -18.88 -16.89 14.50
C THR A 99 -18.25 -18.23 14.89
N GLY A 100 -18.20 -18.52 16.19
CA GLY A 100 -17.75 -19.82 16.68
C GLY A 100 -18.61 -21.01 16.20
N ALA A 101 -19.79 -20.75 15.62
CA ALA A 101 -20.66 -21.75 15.03
C ALA A 101 -20.47 -21.93 13.52
N GLY A 102 -19.69 -21.07 12.85
CA GLY A 102 -19.47 -21.10 11.40
C GLY A 102 -19.55 -19.72 10.77
N VAL A 103 -20.12 -19.63 9.57
CA VAL A 103 -20.46 -18.35 8.93
C VAL A 103 -21.97 -18.19 8.86
N GLU A 104 -22.45 -17.02 9.23
CA GLU A 104 -23.84 -16.59 9.06
C GLU A 104 -23.93 -15.61 7.89
N ARG A 105 -24.99 -15.74 7.09
CA ARG A 105 -25.29 -14.84 5.95
C ARG A 105 -26.60 -14.14 6.22
N PHE A 106 -26.61 -12.82 6.08
CA PHE A 106 -27.78 -11.98 6.32
C PHE A 106 -28.47 -11.52 5.04
N VAL A 107 -27.85 -11.78 3.89
CA VAL A 107 -28.34 -11.38 2.57
C VAL A 107 -28.24 -12.53 1.57
N GLU A 108 -29.06 -12.49 0.52
CA GLU A 108 -29.03 -13.49 -0.55
C GLU A 108 -27.88 -13.25 -1.54
N GLN A 109 -27.45 -11.99 -1.68
CA GLN A 109 -26.38 -11.53 -2.57
C GLN A 109 -25.56 -10.42 -1.89
N PRO A 110 -24.27 -10.24 -2.24
CA PRO A 110 -23.44 -9.19 -1.65
C PRO A 110 -24.04 -7.80 -1.89
N THR A 111 -24.06 -6.97 -0.85
CA THR A 111 -24.53 -5.58 -0.97
C THR A 111 -23.43 -4.62 -1.42
N LEU A 112 -22.16 -5.06 -1.37
CA LEU A 112 -21.01 -4.33 -1.88
C LEU A 112 -21.11 -4.09 -3.38
N HIS A 113 -21.35 -2.83 -3.75
CA HIS A 113 -21.46 -2.43 -5.15
C HIS A 113 -20.09 -2.51 -5.87
N PRO A 114 -20.00 -3.14 -7.05
CA PRO A 114 -18.74 -3.30 -7.78
C PRO A 114 -17.94 -2.00 -7.97
N GLU A 115 -18.63 -0.92 -8.31
CA GLU A 115 -18.08 0.40 -8.58
C GLU A 115 -17.36 0.99 -7.37
N LEU A 116 -17.81 0.68 -6.15
CA LEU A 116 -17.17 1.13 -4.91
C LEU A 116 -15.85 0.38 -4.67
N LEU A 117 -15.85 -0.94 -4.89
CA LEU A 117 -14.66 -1.78 -4.78
C LEU A 117 -13.60 -1.36 -5.79
N GLU A 118 -14.00 -1.18 -7.04
CA GLU A 118 -13.12 -0.70 -8.09
C GLU A 118 -12.62 0.72 -7.82
N ALA A 119 -13.49 1.64 -7.37
CA ALA A 119 -13.09 2.99 -7.04
C ALA A 119 -12.06 3.02 -5.90
N ARG A 120 -12.22 2.16 -4.89
CA ARG A 120 -11.22 1.96 -3.82
C ARG A 120 -9.91 1.43 -4.40
N ALA A 121 -9.95 0.36 -5.18
CA ALA A 121 -8.77 -0.25 -5.79
C ALA A 121 -8.00 0.76 -6.66
N ARG A 122 -8.72 1.56 -7.47
CA ARG A 122 -8.16 2.65 -8.28
C ARG A 122 -7.45 3.69 -7.41
N ARG A 123 -8.08 4.18 -6.34
CA ARG A 123 -7.47 5.17 -5.43
C ARG A 123 -6.19 4.65 -4.77
N GLU A 124 -6.22 3.42 -4.26
CA GLU A 124 -5.04 2.81 -3.64
C GLU A 124 -3.93 2.57 -4.67
N ARG A 125 -4.30 2.21 -5.92
CA ARG A 125 -3.33 2.02 -7.00
C ARG A 125 -2.65 3.33 -7.38
N VAL A 126 -3.40 4.41 -7.50
CA VAL A 126 -2.85 5.75 -7.78
C VAL A 126 -1.83 6.17 -6.72
N ARG A 127 -2.11 5.91 -5.43
CA ARG A 127 -1.17 6.20 -4.34
C ARG A 127 0.10 5.35 -4.41
N LEU A 128 -0.03 4.06 -4.67
CA LEU A 128 1.12 3.17 -4.83
C LEU A 128 1.98 3.59 -6.01
N ASP A 129 1.36 3.86 -7.17
CA ASP A 129 2.08 4.29 -8.38
C ASP A 129 2.81 5.62 -8.15
N ALA A 130 2.23 6.54 -7.37
CA ALA A 130 2.91 7.75 -6.94
C ALA A 130 4.13 7.45 -6.05
N MET A 131 4.03 6.54 -5.08
CA MET A 131 5.18 6.17 -4.26
C MET A 131 6.27 5.47 -5.08
N VAL A 132 5.89 4.58 -5.99
CA VAL A 132 6.82 3.94 -6.93
C VAL A 132 7.49 4.99 -7.80
N GLY A 133 6.74 5.98 -8.30
CA GLY A 133 7.29 7.12 -9.03
C GLY A 133 8.28 7.92 -8.19
N TYR A 134 7.93 8.24 -6.95
CA TYR A 134 8.79 8.96 -6.02
C TYR A 134 10.13 8.26 -5.82
N VAL A 135 10.16 6.93 -5.66
CA VAL A 135 11.42 6.19 -5.41
C VAL A 135 12.23 5.92 -6.68
N THR A 136 11.58 5.66 -7.81
CA THR A 136 12.25 5.19 -9.04
C THR A 136 12.72 6.31 -9.96
N ARG A 137 12.06 7.47 -9.98
CA ARG A 137 12.45 8.55 -10.90
C ARG A 137 13.83 9.15 -10.57
N ALA A 138 14.46 9.71 -11.60
CA ALA A 138 15.79 10.30 -11.54
C ALA A 138 15.78 11.84 -11.39
N ASP A 139 14.62 12.43 -11.12
CA ASP A 139 14.39 13.86 -10.91
C ASP A 139 14.56 14.28 -9.45
N CYS A 140 14.45 15.58 -9.17
CA CYS A 140 14.58 16.12 -7.82
C CYS A 140 13.45 15.59 -6.91
N ARG A 141 13.80 14.89 -5.83
CA ARG A 141 12.82 14.33 -4.86
C ARG A 141 11.86 15.37 -4.31
N MET A 142 12.38 16.55 -3.95
CA MET A 142 11.55 17.60 -3.36
C MET A 142 10.58 18.19 -4.38
N ARG A 143 11.01 18.37 -5.63
CA ARG A 143 10.13 18.81 -6.72
C ARG A 143 8.99 17.82 -6.94
N TYR A 144 9.30 16.52 -6.95
CA TYR A 144 8.27 15.48 -7.03
C TYR A 144 7.20 15.64 -5.94
N LEU A 145 7.62 15.86 -4.69
CA LEU A 145 6.69 16.05 -3.56
C LEU A 145 5.85 17.32 -3.70
N VAL A 146 6.47 18.44 -4.10
CA VAL A 146 5.76 19.71 -4.36
C VAL A 146 4.69 19.53 -5.43
N ASP A 147 5.05 18.88 -6.54
CA ASP A 147 4.14 18.62 -7.66
C ASP A 147 3.01 17.68 -7.25
N TYR A 148 3.33 16.63 -6.49
CA TYR A 148 2.36 15.65 -6.00
C TYR A 148 1.27 16.28 -5.14
N PHE A 149 1.63 17.19 -4.22
CA PHE A 149 0.65 17.85 -3.35
C PHE A 149 -0.10 19.00 -4.02
N GLY A 150 0.11 19.22 -5.32
CA GLY A 150 -0.62 20.24 -6.07
C GLY A 150 -0.34 21.66 -5.57
N ALA A 151 0.77 21.86 -4.85
CA ALA A 151 1.38 23.17 -4.78
C ALA A 151 1.90 23.42 -6.19
N ALA A 152 1.01 23.91 -7.07
CA ALA A 152 1.35 24.39 -8.38
C ALA A 152 2.33 25.53 -8.15
N ALA A 153 3.60 25.18 -8.01
CA ALA A 153 4.66 26.13 -8.17
C ALA A 153 4.53 26.51 -9.64
N ASP A 154 3.97 27.69 -9.86
CA ASP A 154 4.19 28.49 -11.04
C ASP A 154 5.62 28.25 -11.53
N GLU A 155 5.81 28.17 -12.84
CA GLU A 155 7.15 27.91 -13.41
C GLU A 155 8.20 28.93 -12.93
N ALA A 156 7.74 30.08 -12.42
CA ALA A 156 8.54 31.12 -11.78
C ALA A 156 8.79 30.95 -10.27
N SER A 157 8.09 30.06 -9.56
CA SER A 157 8.23 29.92 -8.11
C SER A 157 9.50 29.18 -7.69
N PRO A 158 10.19 29.62 -6.62
CA PRO A 158 11.34 28.91 -6.06
C PRO A 158 11.05 27.45 -5.68
N ALA A 159 9.78 27.10 -5.42
CA ALA A 159 9.37 25.74 -5.11
C ALA A 159 9.37 24.80 -6.34
N SER A 160 9.40 25.34 -7.56
CA SER A 160 9.53 24.57 -8.80
C SER A 160 10.98 24.29 -9.19
N ALA A 161 11.93 25.01 -8.60
CA ALA A 161 13.35 24.80 -8.82
C ALA A 161 13.84 23.47 -8.20
N ARG A 162 14.92 22.91 -8.78
CA ARG A 162 15.64 21.79 -8.15
C ARG A 162 16.11 22.20 -6.76
N CYS A 163 15.84 21.37 -5.75
CA CYS A 163 16.10 21.76 -4.36
C CYS A 163 17.58 21.84 -3.95
N GLY A 164 18.51 21.34 -4.77
CA GLY A 164 19.95 21.36 -4.51
C GLY A 164 20.44 20.48 -3.34
N ARG A 165 19.54 19.84 -2.58
CA ARG A 165 19.88 19.15 -1.32
C ARG A 165 19.52 17.67 -1.25
N CYS A 166 18.61 17.18 -2.10
CA CYS A 166 18.26 15.74 -2.13
C CYS A 166 19.35 14.92 -2.83
N ASP A 167 19.35 13.61 -2.63
CA ASP A 167 20.23 12.63 -3.28
C ASP A 167 20.33 12.82 -4.82
N ARG A 168 19.21 13.11 -5.49
CA ARG A 168 19.14 13.34 -6.94
C ARG A 168 19.65 14.72 -7.40
N CYS A 169 19.81 15.67 -6.48
CA CYS A 169 20.42 16.97 -6.76
C CYS A 169 21.86 17.08 -6.25
N ALA A 170 22.22 16.28 -5.25
CA ALA A 170 23.46 16.40 -4.50
C ALA A 170 24.62 15.55 -5.05
N ALA A 171 24.42 14.67 -6.05
CA ALA A 171 25.52 13.83 -6.56
C ALA A 171 26.02 14.27 -7.95
N PRO A 172 27.35 14.24 -8.16
CA PRO A 172 27.98 12.96 -8.50
C PRO A 172 28.81 12.30 -7.37
N GLU A 173 29.19 13.02 -6.32
CA GLU A 173 29.91 12.41 -5.19
C GLU A 173 28.92 11.94 -4.13
N GLY A 174 28.48 10.69 -4.27
CA GLY A 174 27.66 10.04 -3.25
C GLY A 174 28.34 10.12 -1.89
N ARG A 175 27.67 10.71 -0.90
CA ARG A 175 27.95 10.37 0.49
C ARG A 175 27.55 8.91 0.67
N ALA A 176 28.51 8.02 0.45
CA ALA A 176 28.46 6.67 0.98
C ALA A 176 28.16 6.81 2.48
N LEU A 177 27.12 6.14 2.96
CA LEU A 177 26.99 5.90 4.38
C LEU A 177 28.23 5.08 4.76
N GLU A 178 29.17 5.67 5.51
CA GLU A 178 30.32 4.96 6.06
C GLU A 178 29.81 3.92 7.06
N GLY A 179 29.39 2.77 6.55
CA GLY A 179 29.22 1.54 7.28
C GLY A 179 30.28 0.58 6.78
N GLU A 180 31.26 0.26 7.62
CA GLU A 180 32.27 -0.75 7.30
C GLU A 180 31.60 -2.02 6.78
N PRO A 181 32.05 -2.58 5.65
CA PRO A 181 31.52 -3.84 5.16
C PRO A 181 31.86 -4.91 6.21
N ARG A 182 30.83 -5.39 6.92
CA ARG A 182 30.94 -6.64 7.67
C ARG A 182 31.17 -7.74 6.65
N ARG A 183 32.44 -8.10 6.47
CA ARG A 183 32.87 -9.29 5.76
C ARG A 183 32.27 -10.48 6.50
N HIS A 184 31.15 -11.00 5.99
CA HIS A 184 30.77 -12.36 6.29
C HIS A 184 31.79 -13.25 5.60
N ALA A 185 32.72 -13.77 6.42
CA ALA A 185 33.51 -14.92 6.03
C ALA A 185 32.55 -16.07 5.69
N LEU A 186 32.87 -16.73 4.58
CA LEU A 186 32.25 -17.97 4.10
C LEU A 186 32.20 -19.04 5.19
#